data_AF-A0A7C5GI34-F1
#
_entry.id   AF-A0A7C5GI34-F1
#
_cell.length_a   1.000
_cell.length_b   1.000
_cell.length_c   1.000
_cell.angle_alpha   90.00
_cell.angle_beta   90.00
_cell.angle_gamma   90.00
#
_symmetry.space_group_name_H-M   'P 1'
#
loop_
_entity.id
_entity.type
_entity.pdbx_description
1 polymer ?
#
loop_
_entity_poly.entity_id
_entity_poly.type
_entity_poly.pdbx_seq_one_letter_code
_entity_poly.pdbx_strand_id
1 'polypeptide(L)' 'MNDTPETPENSGEMPPERPAYSGPSVSIESEMKTSYLDYAMSVIVSRAIPDLRDGLKPVH' A
#
# COMPACT_ATOMS: atom_id res chain seq x y z
N MET A 1 -42.01 12.54 -34.35
CA MET A 1 -40.90 11.71 -34.87
C MET A 1 -39.88 11.60 -33.76
N ASN A 2 -39.79 10.44 -33.12
CA ASN A 2 -38.84 10.14 -32.06
C ASN A 2 -38.08 8.90 -32.52
N ASP A 3 -36.97 9.11 -33.22
CA ASP A 3 -36.09 8.04 -33.69
C ASP A 3 -34.78 8.18 -32.93
N THR A 4 -34.77 7.68 -31.70
CA THR A 4 -33.50 7.34 -31.05
C THR A 4 -33.14 5.95 -31.55
N PRO A 5 -31.94 5.71 -32.11
CA PRO A 5 -31.59 4.39 -32.59
C PRO A 5 -31.47 3.46 -31.39
N GLU A 6 -32.31 2.43 -31.34
CA GLU A 6 -32.16 1.38 -30.33
C GLU A 6 -30.86 0.63 -30.62
N THR A 7 -29.92 0.72 -29.69
CA THR A 7 -28.70 -0.09 -29.71
C THR A 7 -29.13 -1.54 -29.52
N PRO A 8 -28.69 -2.50 -30.36
CA PRO A 8 -29.05 -3.89 -30.17
C PRO A 8 -28.55 -4.33 -28.80
N GLU A 9 -29.48 -4.71 -27.92
CA GLU A 9 -29.18 -5.19 -26.59
C GLU A 9 -28.32 -6.46 -26.72
N ASN A 10 -27.03 -6.32 -26.45
CA ASN A 10 -26.10 -7.43 -26.29
C ASN A 10 -26.56 -8.23 -25.06
N SER A 11 -27.44 -9.19 -25.31
CA SER A 11 -28.20 -9.99 -24.36
C SER A 11 -27.44 -11.26 -23.94
N GLY A 12 -26.10 -11.22 -23.92
CA GLY A 12 -25.31 -12.42 -23.63
C GLY A 12 -23.94 -12.23 -22.99
N GLU A 13 -23.38 -11.01 -22.94
CA GLU A 13 -22.07 -10.81 -22.31
C GLU A 13 -22.22 -10.37 -20.86
N MET A 14 -22.33 -11.37 -19.97
CA MET A 14 -22.04 -11.17 -18.56
C MET A 14 -20.59 -10.63 -18.47
N PRO A 15 -20.36 -9.43 -17.93
CA PRO A 15 -18.99 -8.94 -17.74
C PRO A 15 -18.23 -9.97 -16.91
N PRO A 16 -16.94 -10.24 -17.20
CA PRO A 16 -16.19 -11.25 -16.49
C PRO A 16 -16.30 -11.00 -14.98
N GLU A 17 -16.83 -11.98 -14.23
CA GLU A 17 -16.91 -11.91 -12.78
C GLU A 17 -15.48 -11.76 -12.26
N ARG A 18 -15.13 -10.55 -11.82
CA ARG A 18 -13.88 -10.33 -11.12
C ARG A 18 -13.94 -11.20 -9.87
N PRO A 19 -12.93 -12.04 -9.60
CA PRO A 19 -12.95 -12.87 -8.41
C PRO A 19 -13.15 -11.95 -7.20
N ALA A 20 -14.15 -12.25 -6.38
CA ALA A 20 -14.38 -11.51 -5.15
C ALA A 20 -13.11 -11.63 -4.29
N TYR A 21 -12.56 -10.50 -3.86
CA TYR A 21 -11.40 -10.47 -2.99
C TYR A 21 -11.78 -11.09 -1.64
N SER A 22 -11.42 -12.35 -1.43
CA SER A 22 -11.54 -13.07 -0.17
C SER A 22 -10.24 -12.91 0.62
N GLY A 23 -9.94 -11.68 1.00
CA GLY A 23 -8.79 -11.35 1.82
C GLY A 23 -9.20 -10.51 3.03
N PRO A 24 -8.37 -10.48 4.08
CA PRO A 24 -8.61 -9.59 5.21
C PRO A 24 -8.66 -8.14 4.73
N SER A 25 -9.66 -7.40 5.19
CA SER A 25 -9.71 -5.96 5.02
C SER A 25 -8.91 -5.31 6.16
N VAL A 26 -8.00 -4.41 5.79
CA VAL A 26 -7.22 -3.60 6.74
C VAL A 26 -7.55 -2.14 6.54
N SER A 27 -7.70 -1.41 7.64
CA SER A 27 -7.84 0.05 7.59
C SER A 27 -6.55 0.68 7.10
N ILE A 28 -6.64 1.50 6.05
CA ILE A 28 -5.50 2.25 5.51
C ILE A 28 -4.83 3.11 6.59
N GLU A 29 -5.61 3.74 7.47
CA GLU A 29 -5.06 4.55 8.56
C GLU A 29 -4.17 3.72 9.50
N SER A 30 -4.64 2.52 9.86
CA SER A 30 -3.91 1.60 10.73
C SER A 30 -2.63 1.10 10.05
N GLU A 31 -2.70 0.76 8.77
CA GLU A 31 -1.56 0.26 8.00
C GLU A 31 -0.48 1.34 7.84
N MET A 32 -0.90 2.55 7.49
CA MET A 32 0.01 3.69 7.30
C MET A 32 0.72 4.06 8.60
N LYS A 33 0.01 4.06 9.73
CA LYS A 33 0.61 4.32 11.04
C LYS A 33 1.68 3.30 11.40
N THR A 34 1.38 2.01 11.18
CA THR A 34 2.28 0.91 11.51
C THR A 34 3.51 0.93 10.60
N SER A 35 3.29 1.03 9.29
CA SER A 35 4.35 1.11 8.28
C SER A 35 5.29 2.30 8.51
N TYR A 36 4.73 3.46 8.90
CA TYR A 36 5.54 4.63 9.23
C TYR A 36 6.44 4.39 10.44
N LEU A 37 5.90 3.79 11.51
CA LEU A 37 6.64 3.53 12.74
C LEU A 37 7.75 2.50 12.51
N ASP A 38 7.47 1.43 11.76
CA ASP A 38 8.45 0.39 11.45
C ASP A 38 9.61 0.93 10.58
N TYR A 39 9.28 1.72 9.56
CA TYR A 39 10.29 2.37 8.73
C TYR A 39 11.11 3.38 9.52
N ALA A 40 10.47 4.24 10.33
CA ALA A 40 11.16 5.23 11.15
C ALA A 40 12.11 4.57 12.15
N MET A 41 11.68 3.50 12.82
CA MET A 41 12.49 2.74 13.75
C MET A 41 13.70 2.09 13.06
N SER A 42 13.49 1.49 11.88
CA SER A 42 14.58 0.90 11.08
C SER A 42 15.64 1.94 10.70
N VAL A 43 15.20 3.14 10.28
CA VAL A 43 16.08 4.25 9.93
C VAL A 43 16.86 4.76 11.15
N ILE A 44 16.20 4.93 12.30
CA ILE A 44 16.83 5.42 13.53
C ILE A 44 17.95 4.49 13.98
N VAL A 45 17.66 3.18 14.05
CA VAL A 45 18.61 2.17 14.55
C VAL A 45 19.76 1.95 13.60
N SER A 46 19.51 1.96 12.28
CA SER A 46 20.50 1.50 11.31
C SER A 46 21.35 2.60 10.69
N ARG A 47 20.89 3.87 10.75
CA ARG A 47 21.51 4.95 9.97
C ARG A 47 21.56 6.31 10.67
N ALA A 48 20.55 6.64 11.48
CA ALA A 48 20.41 8.02 11.97
C ALA A 48 21.20 8.32 13.25
N ILE A 49 21.43 7.31 14.11
CA ILE A 49 22.21 7.47 15.34
C ILE A 49 23.57 6.79 15.13
N PRO A 50 24.69 7.54 15.08
CA PRO A 50 26.02 6.93 15.09
C PRO A 50 26.18 6.11 16.37
N ASP A 51 26.81 4.93 16.28
CA ASP A 51 27.02 4.04 17.42
C ASP A 51 27.61 4.83 18.59
N LEU A 52 27.07 4.67 19.80
CA LEU A 52 27.55 5.34 21.02
C LEU A 52 29.05 5.08 21.30
N ARG A 53 29.63 4.11 20.59
CA ARG A 53 31.05 3.75 20.62
C ARG A 53 31.96 4.57 19.72
N ASP A 54 31.42 5.32 18.74
CA ASP A 54 32.21 6.21 17.87
C ASP A 54 32.87 7.38 18.63
N GLY A 55 32.48 7.62 19.89
CA GLY A 55 33.11 8.59 20.79
C GLY A 55 34.46 8.15 21.38
N LEU A 56 34.91 6.91 21.17
CA LEU A 56 36.26 6.48 21.60
C LEU A 56 37.23 6.64 20.44
N LYS A 57 37.94 7.78 20.40
CA LYS A 57 38.95 8.06 19.37
C LYS A 57 39.94 6.87 19.28
N PRO A 58 40.30 6.38 18.08
CA PRO A 58 41.42 5.48 17.92
C PRO A 58 42.69 6.21 18.36
N VAL A 59 43.32 5.71 19.42
CA VAL A 59 44.62 6.21 19.88
C VAL A 59 45.67 5.35 19.19
N HIS A 60 46.13 5.81 18.03
CA HIS A 60 47.42 5.43 17.45
C HIS A 60 48.16 6.71 17.11
#